data_AF-A0AA96G1M7-F1
#
_entry.id   AF-A0AA96G1M7-F1
#
_cell.length_a   1.000
_cell.length_b   1.000
_cell.length_c   1.000
_cell.angle_alpha   90.00
_cell.angle_beta   90.00
_cell.angle_gamma   90.00
#
_symmetry.space_group_name_H-M   'P 1'
#
loop_
_entity.id
_entity.type
_entity.pdbx_description
1 polymer ?
#
loop_
_entity_poly.entity_id
_entity_poly.type
_entity_poly.pdbx_seq_one_letter_code
_entity_poly.pdbx_strand_id
1 'polypeptide(L)'
;MQINFRSLPRAAALTAAAAAAALTLSAAPAQAATTAGTLQPVKCSSVQQEVRFVELTIWTWCYNGTGEIDVSDVHAVDLFSPGSHSGWVSYQDADGAVQKYVFTKGGDYRMLPSRHVLRLHIDS
;
A
#
# COMPACT_ATOMS: atom_id res chain seq x y z
N MET A 1 -11.58 -56.76 -37.18
CA MET A 1 -10.46 -56.45 -38.10
C MET A 1 -9.62 -55.36 -37.44
N GLN A 2 -8.52 -55.77 -36.79
CA GLN A 2 -7.52 -54.90 -36.17
C GLN A 2 -6.37 -54.72 -37.17
N ILE A 3 -5.93 -53.49 -37.42
CA ILE A 3 -4.60 -53.21 -37.98
C ILE A 3 -4.00 -52.09 -37.13
N ASN A 4 -2.79 -52.35 -36.63
CA ASN A 4 -2.05 -51.56 -35.66
C ASN A 4 -0.64 -51.39 -36.21
N PHE A 5 -0.16 -50.17 -36.46
CA PHE A 5 1.26 -49.92 -36.76
C PHE A 5 1.72 -48.52 -36.31
N ARG A 6 2.51 -48.54 -35.22
CA ARG A 6 3.83 -47.91 -34.99
C ARG A 6 4.05 -46.38 -35.10
N SER A 7 5.01 -45.94 -34.29
CA SER A 7 5.32 -44.58 -33.86
C SER A 7 6.59 -43.97 -34.48
N LEU A 8 6.64 -42.61 -34.49
CA LEU A 8 7.78 -41.64 -34.49
C LEU A 8 8.65 -41.48 -35.75
N PRO A 9 9.46 -40.39 -35.88
CA PRO A 9 9.30 -38.97 -35.52
C PRO A 9 9.64 -38.01 -36.71
N ARG A 10 9.33 -36.71 -36.64
CA ARG A 10 10.13 -35.69 -37.37
C ARG A 10 9.92 -34.29 -36.78
N ALA A 11 10.96 -33.80 -36.12
CA ALA A 11 11.14 -32.39 -35.83
C ALA A 11 11.35 -31.62 -37.15
N ALA A 12 10.63 -30.52 -37.32
CA ALA A 12 11.01 -29.44 -38.22
C ALA A 12 10.51 -28.14 -37.58
N ALA A 13 11.39 -27.48 -36.86
CA ALA A 13 11.22 -26.07 -36.52
C ALA A 13 11.41 -25.24 -37.79
N LEU A 14 10.48 -24.33 -38.09
CA LEU A 14 10.76 -23.13 -38.87
C LEU A 14 9.75 -22.05 -38.47
N THR A 15 10.34 -21.02 -37.89
CA THR A 15 9.86 -19.71 -37.47
C THR A 15 8.88 -19.03 -38.44
N ALA A 16 7.81 -18.46 -37.89
CA ALA A 16 7.22 -17.22 -38.40
C ALA A 16 6.82 -16.35 -37.20
N ALA A 17 7.46 -15.19 -37.11
CA ALA A 17 7.22 -14.17 -36.11
C ALA A 17 6.02 -13.29 -36.49
N ALA A 18 5.55 -12.56 -35.47
CA ALA A 18 4.70 -11.37 -35.49
C ALA A 18 3.17 -11.56 -35.56
N ALA A 19 2.50 -11.24 -34.46
CA ALA A 19 1.91 -9.90 -34.30
C ALA A 19 1.53 -9.63 -32.83
N ALA A 20 1.77 -8.39 -32.43
CA ALA A 20 1.67 -7.85 -31.08
C ALA A 20 0.24 -7.84 -30.52
N ALA A 21 0.13 -8.13 -29.22
CA ALA A 21 -0.59 -7.34 -28.20
C ALA A 21 -0.83 -8.22 -26.96
N ALA A 22 0.23 -8.81 -26.40
CA ALA A 22 0.14 -9.22 -25.02
C ALA A 22 0.15 -7.94 -24.20
N LEU A 23 -1.02 -7.55 -23.69
CA LEU A 23 -1.12 -6.65 -22.56
C LEU A 23 -0.12 -7.14 -21.53
N THR A 24 1.02 -6.47 -21.43
CA THR A 24 1.81 -6.53 -20.21
C THR A 24 0.91 -5.88 -19.17
N LEU A 25 0.05 -6.69 -18.54
CA LEU A 25 -0.15 -6.51 -17.11
C LEU A 25 1.27 -6.59 -16.56
N SER A 26 1.91 -5.45 -16.40
CA SER A 26 2.88 -5.29 -15.35
C SER A 26 2.17 -5.82 -14.13
N ALA A 27 2.49 -7.07 -13.78
CA ALA A 27 2.35 -7.52 -12.42
C ALA A 27 3.22 -6.55 -11.64
N ALA A 28 2.61 -5.43 -11.23
CA ALA A 28 3.08 -4.68 -10.09
C ALA A 28 3.44 -5.76 -9.07
N PRO A 29 4.66 -5.75 -8.52
CA PRO A 29 5.04 -6.79 -7.59
C PRO A 29 3.92 -6.84 -6.59
N ALA A 30 3.37 -8.04 -6.34
CA ALA A 30 2.57 -8.26 -5.15
C ALA A 30 3.53 -8.01 -3.98
N GLN A 31 3.78 -6.73 -3.68
CA GLN A 31 4.49 -6.30 -2.50
C GLN A 31 3.63 -6.81 -1.39
N ALA A 32 4.20 -7.78 -0.68
CA ALA A 32 3.59 -8.50 0.41
C ALA A 32 2.71 -7.54 1.21
N ALA A 33 1.39 -7.72 1.06
CA ALA A 33 0.44 -7.27 2.04
C ALA A 33 0.92 -7.90 3.35
N THR A 34 1.66 -7.11 4.13
CA THR A 34 2.18 -7.50 5.42
C THR A 34 0.94 -7.83 6.22
N THR A 35 0.79 -9.12 6.53
CA THR A 35 -0.25 -9.74 7.36
C THR A 35 -1.41 -8.79 7.66
N ALA A 36 -2.46 -8.84 6.84
CA ALA A 36 -3.71 -8.11 7.06
C ALA A 36 -4.36 -8.57 8.38
N GLY A 37 -3.84 -8.06 9.49
CA GLY A 37 -4.39 -8.15 10.82
C GLY A 37 -5.13 -6.86 11.16
N THR A 38 -5.72 -6.81 12.35
CA THR A 38 -6.33 -5.59 12.89
C THR A 38 -5.32 -4.45 12.91
N LEU A 39 -5.76 -3.25 12.54
CA LEU A 39 -4.97 -2.03 12.58
C LEU A 39 -4.40 -1.82 14.00
N GLN A 40 -3.08 -1.66 14.08
CA GLN A 40 -2.37 -1.55 15.36
C GLN A 40 -1.07 -0.75 15.21
N PRO A 41 -0.55 -0.15 16.29
CA PRO A 41 0.77 0.47 16.28
C PRO A 41 1.86 -0.58 16.06
N VAL A 42 2.84 -0.24 15.23
CA VAL A 42 3.99 -1.09 14.90
C VAL A 42 5.28 -0.30 14.99
N LYS A 43 6.42 -1.01 15.05
CA LYS A 43 7.73 -0.37 14.92
C LYS A 43 7.92 0.13 13.49
N CYS A 44 8.32 1.38 13.34
CA CYS A 44 8.66 1.95 12.03
C CYS A 44 9.82 1.18 11.37
N SER A 45 9.62 0.83 10.11
CA SER A 45 10.60 0.13 9.29
C SER A 45 11.42 1.11 8.45
N SER A 46 12.57 0.68 7.96
CA SER A 46 13.34 1.47 6.98
C SER A 46 12.73 1.45 5.58
N VAL A 47 11.80 0.52 5.31
CA VAL A 47 11.18 0.31 3.98
C VAL A 47 9.89 1.12 3.77
N GLN A 48 9.38 1.78 4.82
CA GLN A 48 8.24 2.71 4.77
C GLN A 48 6.99 2.10 4.10
N GLN A 49 6.66 0.86 4.47
CA GLN A 49 5.45 0.20 3.96
C GLN A 49 4.23 0.51 4.82
N GLU A 50 4.45 0.81 6.09
CA GLU A 50 3.44 1.20 7.07
C GLU A 50 2.96 2.65 6.91
N VAL A 51 1.78 2.96 7.47
CA VAL A 51 1.34 4.35 7.64
C VAL A 51 2.20 5.01 8.71
N ARG A 52 2.72 6.20 8.43
CA ARG A 52 3.64 6.93 9.28
C ARG A 52 3.19 8.37 9.51
N PHE A 53 3.27 8.80 10.75
CA PHE A 53 3.15 10.20 11.15
C PHE A 53 4.47 10.67 11.76
N VAL A 54 4.92 11.88 11.42
CA VAL A 54 6.17 12.46 11.92
C VAL A 54 5.91 13.86 12.47
N GLU A 55 6.38 14.10 13.68
CA GLU A 55 6.49 15.43 14.31
C GLU A 55 7.95 15.88 14.24
N LEU A 56 8.25 16.94 13.47
CA LEU A 56 9.53 17.65 13.30
C LEU A 56 10.79 16.79 13.49
N THR A 57 10.80 15.54 13.00
CA THR A 57 11.85 14.52 13.18
C THR A 57 12.14 14.06 14.61
N ILE A 58 11.34 14.47 15.59
CA ILE A 58 11.47 14.10 17.01
C ILE A 58 10.76 12.77 17.28
N TRP A 59 9.50 12.68 16.84
CA TRP A 59 8.65 11.53 17.07
C TRP A 59 8.16 10.95 15.76
N THR A 60 7.98 9.63 15.76
CA THR A 60 7.43 8.91 14.62
C THR A 60 6.51 7.82 15.11
N TRP A 61 5.27 7.84 14.63
CA TRP A 61 4.27 6.82 14.88
C TRP A 61 4.03 6.03 13.61
N CYS A 62 3.90 4.72 13.75
CA CYS A 62 3.77 3.80 12.64
C CYS A 62 2.64 2.81 12.89
N TYR A 63 1.83 2.58 11.86
CA TYR A 63 0.64 1.73 11.94
C TYR A 63 0.56 0.80 10.74
N ASN A 64 0.15 -0.43 10.98
CA ASN A 64 -0.08 -1.42 9.93
C ASN A 64 -1.28 -2.30 10.33
N GLY A 65 -1.82 -3.06 9.38
CA GLY A 65 -3.09 -3.75 9.47
C GLY A 65 -4.22 -2.94 8.82
N THR A 66 -5.45 -3.36 9.07
CA THR A 66 -6.66 -2.86 8.41
C THR A 66 -7.75 -2.57 9.45
N GLY A 67 -8.69 -1.67 9.13
CA GLY A 67 -9.73 -1.21 10.06
C GLY A 67 -9.46 0.19 10.60
N GLU A 68 -10.11 0.55 11.71
CA GLU A 68 -10.04 1.89 12.32
C GLU A 68 -9.41 1.81 13.73
N ILE A 69 -8.59 2.81 14.08
CA ILE A 69 -8.02 2.99 15.41
C ILE A 69 -8.04 4.46 15.82
N ASP A 70 -8.27 4.72 17.11
CA ASP A 70 -8.08 6.04 17.70
C ASP A 70 -6.58 6.29 17.90
N VAL A 71 -6.12 7.45 17.42
CA VAL A 71 -4.72 7.88 17.51
C VAL A 71 -4.64 9.29 18.07
N SER A 72 -5.56 9.65 18.97
CA SER A 72 -5.65 10.99 19.55
C SER A 72 -4.44 11.38 20.40
N ASP A 73 -3.47 10.49 20.62
CA ASP A 73 -2.16 10.79 21.18
C ASP A 73 -1.14 11.31 20.13
N VAL A 74 -1.45 11.19 18.83
CA VAL A 74 -0.60 11.61 17.71
C VAL A 74 -0.84 13.09 17.39
N HIS A 75 -0.01 13.95 17.97
CA HIS A 75 -0.11 15.41 17.85
C HIS A 75 1.07 16.01 17.08
N ALA A 76 0.92 17.28 16.69
CA ALA A 76 1.96 18.07 16.01
C ALA A 76 2.56 17.36 14.77
N VAL A 77 1.74 16.68 13.98
CA VAL A 77 2.18 15.98 12.77
C VAL A 77 2.49 16.97 11.66
N ASP A 78 3.71 16.96 11.14
CA ASP A 78 4.16 17.77 9.99
C ASP A 78 4.24 16.95 8.69
N LEU A 79 4.48 15.65 8.82
CA LEU A 79 4.59 14.74 7.69
C LEU A 79 3.73 13.50 7.94
N PHE A 80 2.91 13.19 6.97
CA PHE A 80 2.11 11.98 6.89
C PHE A 80 2.59 11.17 5.68
N SER A 81 2.92 9.89 5.87
CA SER A 81 3.24 8.98 4.78
C SER A 81 2.31 7.78 4.84
N PRO A 82 1.50 7.51 3.81
CA PRO A 82 0.57 6.38 3.80
C PRO A 82 1.26 5.04 3.51
N GLY A 83 2.54 5.06 3.11
CA GLY A 83 3.28 3.84 2.76
C GLY A 83 2.60 3.06 1.63
N SER A 84 2.34 1.77 1.86
CA SER A 84 1.66 0.88 0.91
C SER A 84 0.13 0.83 1.08
N HIS A 85 -0.42 1.63 1.98
CA HIS A 85 -1.82 1.57 2.41
C HIS A 85 -2.68 2.66 1.75
N SER A 86 -3.97 2.39 1.64
CA SER A 86 -4.99 3.39 1.32
C SER A 86 -5.99 3.47 2.47
N GLY A 87 -6.73 4.56 2.57
CA GLY A 87 -7.73 4.73 3.63
C GLY A 87 -8.01 6.18 3.91
N TRP A 88 -8.28 6.50 5.17
CA TRP A 88 -8.55 7.86 5.58
C TRP A 88 -8.01 8.17 6.97
N VAL A 89 -7.72 9.44 7.19
CA VAL A 89 -7.29 9.98 8.47
C VAL A 89 -8.19 11.14 8.84
N SER A 90 -8.57 11.25 10.11
CA SER A 90 -9.22 12.45 10.63
C SER A 90 -8.26 13.23 11.51
N TYR A 91 -8.23 14.55 11.35
CA TYR A 91 -7.37 15.43 12.12
C TYR A 91 -8.12 16.70 12.51
N GLN A 92 -7.69 17.34 13.60
CA GLN A 92 -8.16 18.65 13.99
C GLN A 92 -7.36 19.74 13.27
N ASP A 93 -8.06 20.68 12.63
CA ASP A 93 -7.45 21.87 12.06
C ASP A 93 -7.20 22.96 13.11
N ALA A 94 -6.69 24.12 12.67
CA ALA A 94 -6.31 25.21 13.58
C ALA A 94 -7.52 25.86 14.28
N ASP A 95 -8.72 25.74 13.71
CA ASP A 95 -9.96 26.30 14.24
C ASP A 95 -10.68 25.29 15.16
N GLY A 96 -10.09 24.12 15.37
CA GLY A 96 -10.65 23.05 16.19
C GLY A 96 -11.64 22.15 15.44
N ALA A 97 -11.87 22.39 14.15
CA ALA A 97 -12.77 21.57 13.36
C ALA A 97 -12.11 20.26 12.94
N VAL A 98 -12.89 19.18 12.94
CA VAL A 98 -12.42 17.85 12.57
C VAL A 98 -12.57 17.68 11.07
N GLN A 99 -11.42 17.52 10.41
CA GLN A 99 -11.33 17.25 8.98
C GLN A 99 -11.11 15.76 8.74
N LYS A 100 -11.51 15.29 7.56
CA LYS A 100 -11.24 13.94 7.07
C LYS A 100 -10.50 14.02 5.75
N TYR A 101 -9.36 13.36 5.67
CA TYR A 101 -8.55 13.25 4.46
C TYR A 101 -8.48 11.80 4.00
N VAL A 102 -8.84 11.55 2.75
CA VAL A 102 -8.74 10.24 2.11
C VAL A 102 -7.41 10.19 1.38
N PHE A 103 -6.67 9.11 1.57
CA PHE A 103 -5.37 8.91 0.95
C PHE A 103 -5.31 7.59 0.19
N THR A 104 -4.47 7.56 -0.83
CA THR A 104 -4.08 6.35 -1.53
C THR A 104 -2.65 5.98 -1.18
N LYS A 105 -2.24 4.77 -1.52
CA LYS A 105 -0.85 4.31 -1.35
C LYS A 105 0.17 5.25 -1.99
N GLY A 106 1.30 5.40 -1.31
CA GLY A 106 2.45 6.20 -1.73
C GLY A 106 2.24 7.71 -1.62
N GLY A 107 3.36 8.43 -1.68
CA GLY A 107 3.40 9.89 -1.65
C GLY A 107 3.28 10.45 -0.24
N ASP A 108 4.28 11.24 0.17
CA ASP A 108 4.25 11.91 1.46
C ASP A 108 3.43 13.19 1.39
N TYR A 109 2.68 13.45 2.43
CA TYR A 109 1.86 14.64 2.59
C TYR A 109 2.39 15.52 3.71
N ARG A 110 2.66 16.78 3.39
CA ARG A 110 3.01 17.79 4.39
C ARG A 110 1.76 18.33 5.05
N MET A 111 1.62 18.07 6.34
CA MET A 111 0.56 18.61 7.18
C MET A 111 1.04 19.92 7.80
N LEU A 112 1.03 21.00 7.02
CA LEU A 112 1.43 22.34 7.49
C LEU A 112 0.23 23.29 7.58
N PRO A 113 0.07 24.05 8.68
CA PRO A 113 0.75 23.86 9.98
C PRO A 113 0.46 22.47 10.58
N SER A 114 1.29 22.06 11.54
CA SER A 114 1.24 20.74 12.16
C SER A 114 -0.15 20.41 12.71
N ARG A 115 -0.60 19.16 12.55
CA ARG A 115 -1.98 18.75 12.86
C ARG A 115 -2.04 17.74 13.99
N HIS A 116 -3.16 17.77 14.72
CA HIS A 116 -3.49 16.75 15.71
C HIS A 116 -4.36 15.69 15.05
N VAL A 117 -3.83 14.47 14.94
CA VAL A 117 -4.54 13.35 14.32
C VAL A 117 -5.41 12.69 15.36
N LEU A 118 -6.65 12.35 14.99
CA LEU A 118 -7.65 11.79 15.90
C LEU A 118 -7.91 10.32 15.62
N ARG A 119 -8.05 9.95 14.34
CA ARG A 119 -8.33 8.58 13.93
C ARG A 119 -7.66 8.24 12.61
N LEU A 120 -7.30 6.98 12.48
CA LEU A 120 -6.77 6.39 11.27
C LEU A 120 -7.64 5.20 10.87
N HIS A 121 -7.97 5.13 9.59
CA HIS A 121 -8.53 3.95 8.96
C HIS A 121 -7.65 3.51 7.79
N ILE A 122 -7.36 2.21 7.75
CA ILE A 122 -6.67 1.58 6.63
C ILE A 122 -7.64 0.59 5.97
N ASP A 123 -7.83 0.78 4.67
CA ASP A 123 -8.66 -0.10 3.84
C ASP A 123 -8.01 -1.50 3.74
N SER A 124 -8.86 -2.53 3.61
CA SER A 124 -8.44 -3.93 3.49
C SER A 124 -7.92 -4.33 2.11
#